data_AF-A0A6S7AXM6-F1
#
_entry.id   AF-A0A6S7AXM6-F1
#
_cell.length_a   1.000
_cell.length_b   1.000
_cell.length_c   1.000
_cell.angle_alpha   90.00
_cell.angle_beta   90.00
_cell.angle_gamma   90.00
#
_symmetry.space_group_name_H-M   'P 1'
#
loop_
_entity.id
_entity.type
_entity.pdbx_description
1 polymer ?
#
loop_
_entity_poly.entity_id
_entity_poly.type
_entity_poly.pdbx_seq_one_letter_code
_entity_poly.pdbx_strand_id
1 'polypeptide(L)'
;MNGKVSASDPWPCILKRLLTSTSASECSASLNASHRLTVREAANDRQRHSRDVHDGTRRSACVVNVLDRLSERTVAVSWRDSTSCHYNDQIWRVGIARQPGRCAVTGVRIQPGEAIYRPIPTLPAPVNAQAMILASAISRVQAEV
;
A
#
# COMPACT_ATOMS: atom_id res chain seq x y z
N MET A 1 -9.90 -54.70 8.31
CA MET A 1 -10.89 -53.60 8.18
C MET A 1 -10.38 -52.40 8.95
N ASN A 2 -9.57 -51.52 8.35
CA ASN A 2 -9.11 -50.31 9.03
C ASN A 2 -9.47 -49.11 8.15
N GLY A 3 -10.55 -48.43 8.52
CA GLY A 3 -11.05 -47.23 7.85
C GLY A 3 -10.13 -46.05 8.09
N LYS A 4 -9.67 -45.41 7.01
CA LYS A 4 -9.06 -44.08 7.07
C LYS A 4 -10.17 -43.07 7.38
N VAL A 5 -10.05 -42.40 8.52
CA VAL A 5 -10.82 -41.19 8.83
C VAL A 5 -10.37 -40.12 7.84
N SER A 6 -11.20 -39.83 6.84
CA SER A 6 -11.04 -38.66 6.00
C SER A 6 -11.36 -37.44 6.87
N ALA A 7 -10.31 -36.73 7.30
CA ALA A 7 -10.46 -35.40 7.86
C ALA A 7 -11.24 -34.56 6.84
N SER A 8 -12.46 -34.16 7.19
CA SER A 8 -13.27 -33.30 6.35
C SER A 8 -12.46 -32.05 6.02
N ASP A 9 -12.29 -31.76 4.74
CA ASP A 9 -11.63 -30.54 4.29
C ASP A 9 -12.28 -29.35 5.03
N PRO A 10 -11.52 -28.58 5.82
CA PRO A 10 -12.08 -27.50 6.64
C PRO A 10 -12.44 -26.28 5.79
N TRP A 11 -11.95 -26.20 4.55
CA TRP A 11 -12.07 -25.01 3.69
C TRP A 11 -13.52 -24.66 3.33
N PRO A 12 -14.41 -25.62 2.97
CA PRO A 12 -15.83 -25.33 2.71
C PRO A 12 -16.57 -24.76 3.94
N CYS A 13 -16.23 -25.20 5.15
CA CYS A 13 -16.83 -24.67 6.38
C CYS A 13 -16.39 -23.23 6.65
N ILE A 14 -15.11 -22.92 6.42
CA ILE A 14 -14.58 -21.57 6.54
C ILE A 14 -15.23 -20.63 5.52
N LEU A 15 -15.33 -21.05 4.25
CA LEU A 15 -16.01 -20.28 3.20
C LEU A 15 -17.48 -20.04 3.53
N LYS A 16 -18.21 -21.09 3.95
CA LYS A 16 -19.62 -20.98 4.32
C LYS A 16 -19.81 -19.97 5.46
N ARG A 17 -18.93 -19.98 6.47
CA ARG A 17 -18.98 -19.04 7.60
C ARG A 17 -18.77 -17.60 7.15
N LEU A 18 -17.75 -17.34 6.33
CA LEU A 18 -17.46 -16.00 5.81
C LEU A 18 -18.60 -15.46 4.93
N LEU A 19 -19.20 -16.31 4.09
CA LEU A 19 -20.35 -15.93 3.25
C LEU A 19 -21.60 -15.65 4.08
N THR A 20 -21.89 -16.45 5.11
CA THR A 20 -23.04 -16.23 6.00
C THR A 20 -22.89 -15.01 6.91
N SER A 21 -21.66 -14.57 7.21
CA SER A 21 -21.41 -13.34 7.98
C SER A 21 -21.53 -12.07 7.13
N THR A 22 -21.72 -12.19 5.81
CA THR A 22 -21.96 -11.06 4.91
C THR A 22 -23.47 -10.87 4.72
N SER A 23 -24.19 -10.58 5.80
CA SER A 23 -25.45 -9.84 5.68
C SER A 23 -25.09 -8.36 5.67
N ALA A 24 -24.90 -7.80 4.48
CA ALA A 24 -24.90 -6.36 4.32
C ALA A 24 -26.27 -5.86 4.77
N SER A 25 -26.32 -5.21 5.92
CA SER A 25 -27.45 -4.39 6.34
C SER A 25 -27.66 -3.31 5.28
N GLU A 26 -28.75 -3.44 4.54
CA GLU A 26 -29.23 -2.47 3.58
C GLU A 26 -29.46 -1.13 4.29
N CYS A 27 -28.75 -0.08 3.87
CA CYS A 27 -29.03 1.30 4.26
C CYS A 27 -29.40 2.06 2.99
N SER A 28 -30.67 1.94 2.60
CA SER A 28 -31.31 2.81 1.63
C SER A 28 -31.70 4.11 2.34
N ALA A 29 -30.92 5.17 2.15
CA ALA A 29 -31.31 6.52 2.54
C ALA A 29 -31.03 7.52 1.41
N SER A 30 -32.07 7.72 0.59
CA SER A 30 -32.49 8.93 -0.13
C SER A 30 -31.42 9.88 -0.70
N LEU A 31 -31.25 9.83 -2.02
CA LEU A 31 -30.41 10.70 -2.85
C LEU A 31 -31.20 11.90 -3.40
N ASN A 32 -31.64 12.84 -2.55
CA ASN A 32 -32.34 14.03 -3.05
C ASN A 32 -32.02 15.29 -2.23
N ALA A 33 -30.96 16.03 -2.58
CA ALA A 33 -30.88 17.49 -2.32
C ALA A 33 -29.75 18.15 -3.14
N SER A 34 -30.16 18.74 -4.27
CA SER A 34 -29.71 20.05 -4.78
C SER A 34 -28.22 20.31 -5.00
N HIS A 35 -27.77 19.87 -6.17
CA HIS A 35 -27.13 20.66 -7.23
C HIS A 35 -26.66 22.11 -6.95
N ARG A 36 -25.42 22.36 -7.43
CA ARG A 36 -24.75 23.63 -7.78
C ARG A 36 -24.16 24.48 -6.65
N LEU A 37 -22.96 24.08 -6.20
CA LEU A 37 -21.89 25.03 -5.91
C LEU A 37 -20.60 24.58 -6.63
N THR A 38 -20.30 25.31 -7.71
CA THR A 38 -18.96 25.69 -8.22
C THR A 38 -17.87 24.60 -8.33
N VAL A 39 -17.86 23.94 -9.51
CA VAL A 39 -16.76 23.08 -10.03
C VAL A 39 -15.36 23.74 -9.95
N ARG A 40 -15.28 25.08 -9.87
CA ARG A 40 -14.02 25.82 -9.76
C ARG A 40 -13.41 25.82 -8.35
N GLU A 41 -14.18 25.63 -7.28
CA GLU A 41 -13.66 25.67 -5.90
C GLU A 41 -13.06 24.32 -5.48
N ALA A 42 -13.65 23.19 -5.90
CA ALA A 42 -13.12 21.85 -5.64
C ALA A 42 -11.74 21.59 -6.29
N ALA A 43 -11.46 22.21 -7.43
CA ALA A 43 -10.16 22.11 -8.09
C ALA A 43 -9.06 22.87 -7.31
N ASN A 44 -9.42 24.01 -6.71
CA ASN A 44 -8.48 24.82 -5.95
C ASN A 44 -8.23 24.23 -4.55
N ASP A 45 -9.22 23.55 -3.99
CA ASP A 45 -9.09 22.83 -2.71
C ASP A 45 -8.18 21.60 -2.83
N ARG A 46 -8.27 20.84 -3.94
CA ARG A 46 -7.29 19.78 -4.29
C ARG A 46 -5.87 20.32 -4.45
N GLN A 47 -5.72 21.52 -5.01
CA GLN A 47 -4.40 22.14 -5.20
C GLN A 47 -3.80 22.67 -3.90
N ARG A 48 -4.63 23.15 -2.96
CA ARG A 48 -4.19 23.56 -1.61
C ARG A 48 -3.83 22.34 -0.75
N HIS A 49 -4.66 21.29 -0.75
CA HIS A 49 -4.35 20.03 -0.06
C HIS A 49 -3.10 19.33 -0.60
N SER A 50 -2.76 19.48 -1.89
CA SER A 50 -1.53 18.92 -2.46
C SER A 50 -0.25 19.62 -1.96
N ARG A 51 -0.35 20.90 -1.54
CA ARG A 51 0.79 21.68 -1.05
C ARG A 51 0.97 21.60 0.48
N ASP A 52 -0.08 21.32 1.24
CA ASP A 52 -0.06 21.29 2.71
C ASP A 52 0.10 19.89 3.34
N VAL A 53 0.23 18.81 2.57
CA VAL A 53 0.33 17.42 3.12
C VAL A 53 1.74 17.06 3.63
N HIS A 54 2.71 17.97 3.58
CA HIS A 54 4.06 17.73 4.12
C HIS A 54 4.26 18.20 5.57
N ASP A 55 3.23 18.76 6.22
CA ASP A 55 3.34 19.24 7.60
C ASP A 55 2.28 18.62 8.54
N GLY A 56 2.68 17.57 9.24
CA GLY A 56 2.39 17.52 10.67
C GLY A 56 1.40 16.48 11.23
N THR A 57 0.21 16.19 10.68
CA THR A 57 -0.86 15.72 11.60
C THR A 57 -1.74 14.54 11.20
N ARG A 58 -1.39 13.71 10.21
CA ARG A 58 -1.83 12.29 10.19
C ARG A 58 -0.72 11.46 9.59
N ARG A 59 0.08 10.81 10.43
CA ARG A 59 0.86 9.64 10.01
C ARG A 59 -0.17 8.57 9.63
N SER A 60 -0.69 8.60 8.40
CA SER A 60 -1.24 7.38 7.81
C SER A 60 -0.12 6.37 7.97
N ALA A 61 -0.31 5.43 8.88
CA ALA A 61 0.73 4.49 9.30
C ALA A 61 0.90 3.50 8.16
N CYS A 62 1.61 3.93 7.12
CA CYS A 62 1.94 3.07 6.02
C CYS A 62 2.86 1.97 6.57
N VAL A 63 2.39 0.74 6.56
CA VAL A 63 3.16 -0.44 6.94
C VAL A 63 3.77 -1.00 5.68
N VAL A 64 5.11 -1.01 5.64
CA VAL A 64 5.89 -1.49 4.50
C VAL A 64 6.74 -2.67 4.95
N ASN A 65 6.49 -3.84 4.37
CA ASN A 65 7.25 -5.05 4.65
C ASN A 65 7.98 -5.50 3.38
N VAL A 66 9.28 -5.74 3.50
CA VAL A 66 10.08 -6.38 2.45
C VAL A 66 9.84 -7.88 2.56
N LEU A 67 9.31 -8.49 1.51
CA LEU A 67 8.89 -9.90 1.53
C LEU A 67 9.99 -10.82 1.04
N ASP A 68 10.58 -10.52 -0.11
CA ASP A 68 11.60 -11.36 -0.73
C ASP A 68 12.53 -10.58 -1.67
N ARG A 69 13.75 -11.10 -1.87
CA ARG A 69 14.71 -10.61 -2.86
C ARG A 69 14.65 -11.48 -4.12
N LEU A 70 13.81 -11.05 -5.06
CA LEU A 70 13.60 -11.76 -6.33
C LEU A 70 14.85 -11.73 -7.24
N SER A 71 15.69 -10.70 -7.14
CA SER A 71 16.99 -10.64 -7.79
C SER A 71 17.91 -9.63 -7.10
N GLU A 72 19.15 -9.52 -7.56
CA GLU A 72 20.07 -8.46 -7.10
C GLU A 72 19.46 -7.05 -7.23
N ARG A 73 18.58 -6.85 -8.22
CA ARG A 73 18.02 -5.55 -8.58
C ARG A 73 16.54 -5.39 -8.26
N THR A 74 15.85 -6.44 -7.80
CA THR A 74 14.40 -6.40 -7.58
C THR A 74 13.99 -7.08 -6.28
N VAL A 75 12.98 -6.51 -5.62
CA VAL A 75 12.42 -7.04 -4.37
C VAL A 75 10.89 -7.04 -4.44
N ALA A 76 10.27 -7.96 -3.72
CA ALA A 76 8.84 -7.96 -3.46
C ALA A 76 8.54 -7.22 -2.15
N VAL A 77 7.54 -6.35 -2.15
CA VAL A 77 7.16 -5.50 -1.01
C VAL A 77 5.66 -5.57 -0.80
N SER A 78 5.24 -5.75 0.46
CA SER A 78 3.85 -5.46 0.88
C SER A 78 3.77 -4.02 1.35
N TRP A 79 2.81 -3.28 0.79
CA TRP A 79 2.53 -1.90 1.12
C TRP A 79 1.09 -1.78 1.60
N ARG A 80 0.90 -1.35 2.85
CA ARG A 80 -0.42 -1.13 3.45
C ARG A 80 -0.52 0.30 3.93
N ASP A 81 -1.47 1.04 3.41
CA ASP A 81 -1.87 2.33 3.94
C ASP A 81 -3.34 2.25 4.37
N SER A 82 -3.61 2.47 5.66
CA SER A 82 -4.93 2.31 6.27
C SER A 82 -5.99 3.27 5.70
N THR A 83 -5.59 4.27 4.93
CA THR A 83 -6.47 5.32 4.41
C THR A 83 -6.57 5.35 2.89
N SER A 84 -5.77 4.57 2.15
CA SER A 84 -5.67 4.75 0.70
C SER A 84 -5.52 3.46 -0.10
N CYS A 85 -4.56 2.58 0.22
CA CYS A 85 -4.20 1.49 -0.68
C CYS A 85 -3.56 0.29 0.01
N HIS A 86 -3.69 -0.87 -0.64
CA HIS A 86 -3.00 -2.09 -0.28
C HIS A 86 -2.42 -2.74 -1.53
N TYR A 87 -1.10 -2.97 -1.53
CA TYR A 87 -0.40 -3.69 -2.58
C TYR A 87 0.35 -4.86 -1.95
N ASN A 88 -0.05 -6.08 -2.27
CA ASN A 88 0.69 -7.29 -1.91
C ASN A 88 1.69 -7.64 -3.01
N ASP A 89 2.84 -8.17 -2.61
CA ASP A 89 3.88 -8.68 -3.52
C ASP A 89 4.25 -7.70 -4.64
N GLN A 90 4.20 -6.39 -4.36
CA GLN A 90 4.50 -5.38 -5.37
C GLN A 90 5.98 -5.45 -5.70
N ILE A 91 6.31 -5.39 -6.99
CA ILE A 91 7.69 -5.48 -7.45
C ILE A 91 8.34 -4.11 -7.47
N TRP A 92 9.47 -4.01 -6.79
CA TRP A 92 10.27 -2.80 -6.70
C TRP A 92 11.65 -3.05 -7.30
N ARG A 93 12.18 -2.05 -7.99
CA ARG A 93 13.49 -2.11 -8.67
C ARG A 93 14.47 -1.11 -8.09
N VAL A 94 15.72 -1.52 -7.94
CA VAL A 94 16.82 -0.68 -7.50
C VAL A 94 17.12 0.41 -8.54
N GLY A 95 17.54 1.57 -8.06
CA GLY A 95 18.01 2.70 -8.86
C GLY A 95 18.61 3.78 -7.96
N ILE A 96 18.84 4.95 -8.53
CA ILE A 96 19.42 6.10 -7.82
C ILE A 96 18.34 7.14 -7.51
N ALA A 97 18.40 7.72 -6.32
CA ALA A 97 17.58 8.86 -5.92
C ALA A 97 17.91 10.07 -6.80
N ARG A 98 16.93 10.56 -7.57
CA ARG A 98 17.08 11.77 -8.40
C ARG A 98 16.64 13.04 -7.68
N GLN A 99 15.86 12.86 -6.62
CA GLN A 99 15.25 13.90 -5.81
C GLN A 99 15.34 13.47 -4.35
N PRO A 100 15.36 14.43 -3.40
CA PRO A 100 15.31 14.11 -1.98
C PRO A 100 13.98 13.43 -1.63
N GLY A 101 13.99 12.63 -0.57
CA GLY A 101 12.81 11.92 -0.12
C GLY A 101 12.95 11.36 1.29
N ARG A 102 12.07 10.41 1.64
CA ARG A 102 12.16 9.63 2.86
C ARG A 102 12.04 8.15 2.55
N CYS A 103 12.80 7.34 3.27
CA CYS A 103 12.68 5.89 3.22
C CYS A 103 11.32 5.48 3.79
N ALA A 104 10.52 4.76 3.02
CA ALA A 104 9.20 4.33 3.45
C ALA A 104 9.25 3.30 4.60
N VAL A 105 10.35 2.54 4.73
CA VAL A 105 10.54 1.56 5.80
C VAL A 105 11.04 2.22 7.09
N THR A 106 12.07 3.08 7.00
CA THR A 106 12.77 3.62 8.19
C THR A 106 12.42 5.07 8.53
N GLY A 107 11.77 5.80 7.62
CA GLY A 107 11.50 7.24 7.74
C GLY A 107 12.71 8.16 7.57
N VAL A 108 13.92 7.59 7.46
CA VAL A 108 15.19 8.32 7.29
C VAL A 108 15.16 9.13 6.00
N ARG A 109 15.79 10.32 6.02
CA ARG A 109 15.90 11.18 4.84
C ARG A 109 16.78 10.52 3.77
N ILE A 110 16.36 10.63 2.52
CA ILE A 110 17.06 10.17 1.33
C ILE A 110 17.57 11.41 0.59
N GLN A 111 18.86 11.42 0.26
CA GLN A 111 19.49 12.45 -0.56
C GLN A 111 19.58 11.99 -2.03
N PRO A 112 19.59 12.92 -3.00
CA PRO A 112 19.94 12.60 -4.37
C PRO A 112 21.31 11.90 -4.45
N GLY A 113 21.41 10.88 -5.31
CA GLY A 113 22.61 10.05 -5.44
C GLY A 113 22.58 8.75 -4.63
N GLU A 114 21.69 8.63 -3.63
CA GLU A 114 21.60 7.40 -2.84
C GLU A 114 20.93 6.24 -3.58
N ALA A 115 21.36 5.01 -3.28
CA ALA A 115 20.77 3.79 -3.82
C ALA A 115 19.42 3.49 -3.14
N ILE A 116 18.38 3.34 -3.94
CA ILE A 116 17.01 3.15 -3.46
C ILE A 116 16.26 2.16 -4.34
N TYR A 117 15.20 1.58 -3.78
CA TYR A 117 14.20 0.83 -4.52
C TYR A 117 12.97 1.73 -4.75
N ARG A 118 12.35 1.58 -5.92
CA ARG A 118 11.07 2.21 -6.30
C ARG A 118 10.11 1.19 -6.91
N PRO A 119 8.79 1.38 -6.82
CA PRO A 119 7.84 0.52 -7.52
C PRO A 119 8.13 0.51 -9.01
N ILE A 120 8.01 -0.65 -9.66
CA ILE A 120 8.03 -0.70 -11.12
C ILE A 120 6.81 0.08 -11.65
N PRO A 121 6.99 1.00 -12.62
CA PRO A 121 5.87 1.78 -13.16
C PRO A 121 4.78 0.89 -13.77
N THR A 122 3.53 1.21 -13.47
CA THR A 122 2.34 0.59 -14.07
C THR A 122 1.41 1.66 -14.67
N LEU A 123 0.44 1.24 -15.48
CA LEU A 123 -0.63 2.09 -15.98
C LEU A 123 -1.99 1.52 -15.53
N PRO A 124 -2.79 2.23 -14.72
CA PRO A 124 -2.51 3.54 -14.13
C PRO A 124 -1.35 3.50 -13.11
N ALA A 125 -0.75 4.66 -12.85
CA ALA A 125 0.30 4.78 -11.84
C ALA A 125 -0.28 4.49 -10.44
N PRO A 126 0.41 3.69 -9.60
CA PRO A 126 -0.08 3.38 -8.27
C PRO A 126 0.06 4.61 -7.36
N VAL A 127 -0.70 4.63 -6.27
CA VAL A 127 -0.69 5.74 -5.30
C VAL A 127 0.72 5.94 -4.72
N ASN A 128 1.47 4.85 -4.54
CA ASN A 128 2.83 4.88 -4.01
C ASN A 128 3.92 5.03 -5.09
N ALA A 129 3.60 5.46 -6.32
CA ALA A 129 4.55 5.53 -7.44
C ALA A 129 5.82 6.36 -7.15
N GLN A 130 5.73 7.34 -6.25
CA GLN A 130 6.85 8.21 -5.85
C GLN A 130 7.57 7.74 -4.58
N ALA A 131 7.12 6.64 -3.96
CA ALA A 131 7.71 6.12 -2.75
C ALA A 131 9.13 5.58 -3.01
N MET A 132 9.99 5.69 -1.98
CA MET A 132 11.39 5.30 -2.04
C MET A 132 11.75 4.47 -0.81
N ILE A 133 12.53 3.42 -0.99
CA ILE A 133 13.09 2.62 0.12
C ILE A 133 14.62 2.61 -0.04
N LEU A 134 15.37 2.98 1.00
CA LEU A 134 16.83 2.90 0.98
C LEU A 134 17.28 1.46 0.75
N ALA A 135 18.25 1.25 -0.15
CA ALA A 135 18.80 -0.07 -0.39
C ALA A 135 19.42 -0.67 0.89
N SER A 136 20.09 0.17 1.70
CA SER A 136 20.65 -0.21 2.99
C SER A 136 19.60 -0.65 4.02
N ALA A 137 18.37 -0.11 3.94
CA ALA A 137 17.28 -0.54 4.81
C ALA A 137 16.81 -1.95 4.46
N ILE A 138 16.70 -2.27 3.16
CA ILE A 138 16.37 -3.63 2.70
C ILE A 138 17.44 -4.64 3.13
N SER A 139 18.73 -4.30 2.96
CA SER A 139 19.82 -5.18 3.40
C SER A 139 19.79 -5.47 4.89
N ARG A 140 19.41 -4.49 5.72
CA ARG A 140 19.27 -4.68 7.17
C ARG A 140 18.11 -5.62 7.51
N VAL A 141 16.93 -5.39 6.92
CA VAL A 141 15.75 -6.25 7.13
C VAL A 141 16.04 -7.70 6.71
N GLN A 142 16.83 -7.91 5.66
CA GLN A 142 17.21 -9.24 5.21
C GLN A 142 18.28 -9.93 6.08
N ALA A 143 19.09 -9.16 6.81
CA ALA A 143 20.09 -9.71 7.72
C ALA A 143 19.50 -10.12 9.08
N GLU A 144 18.28 -9.68 9.39
CA GLU A 144 17.57 -9.97 10.65
C GLU A 144 16.67 -11.22 10.56
N VAL A 145 16.61 -11.86 9.38
CA VAL A 145 15.88 -13.11 9.10
C VAL A 145 16.86 -14.28 9.00
#